data_AF-A0A9E3K3C2-F1
#
_entry.id   AF-A0A9E3K3C2-F1
#
_cell.length_a   1.000
_cell.length_b   1.000
_cell.length_c   1.000
_cell.angle_alpha   90.00
_cell.angle_beta   90.00
_cell.angle_gamma   90.00
#
_symmetry.space_group_name_H-M   'P 1'
#
loop_
_entity.id
_entity.type
_entity.pdbx_description
1 polymer ?
#
loop_
_entity_poly.entity_id
_entity_poly.type
_entity_poly.pdbx_seq_one_letter_code
_entity_poly.pdbx_strand_id
1 'polypeptide(L)' 'REDAVLTGVETRTSSPIRIKRHDDSLQSLNTRGLYPAGEGAGYAGGIMSAAIDGIRVAEAVALAMVG' A
#
# COMPACT_ATOMS: atom_id res chain seq x y z
N ARG A 1 -24.79 17.39 -27.55
CA ARG A 1 -23.31 17.50 -27.55
C ARG A 1 -22.81 16.06 -27.50
N GLU A 2 -22.32 15.53 -28.62
CA GLU A 2 -21.99 14.09 -28.82
C GLU A 2 -20.47 13.83 -28.89
N ASP A 3 -19.64 14.84 -28.62
CA ASP A 3 -18.20 14.80 -28.88
C ASP A 3 -17.36 14.14 -27.75
N ALA A 4 -17.94 13.23 -26.98
CA ALA A 4 -17.20 12.52 -25.93
C ALA A 4 -16.32 11.42 -26.54
N VAL A 5 -15.03 11.40 -26.19
CA VAL A 5 -14.05 10.42 -26.71
C VAL A 5 -13.81 9.32 -25.68
N LEU A 6 -13.99 8.06 -26.10
CA LEU A 6 -13.56 6.88 -25.36
C LEU A 6 -12.10 6.56 -25.71
N THR A 7 -11.21 6.54 -24.72
CA THR A 7 -9.78 6.27 -24.91
C THR A 7 -9.38 4.99 -24.20
N GLY A 8 -9.03 3.96 -24.97
CA GLY A 8 -8.33 2.76 -24.51
C GLY A 8 -8.91 2.04 -23.28
N VAL A 9 -8.15 1.09 -22.75
CA VAL A 9 -8.44 0.46 -21.45
C VAL A 9 -7.36 0.88 -20.46
N GLU A 10 -7.77 1.38 -19.29
CA GLU A 10 -6.87 1.62 -18.16
C GLU A 10 -7.06 0.49 -17.16
N THR A 11 -6.09 -0.39 -17.06
CA THR A 11 -6.21 -1.65 -16.29
C THR A 11 -5.44 -1.63 -14.98
N ARG A 12 -4.65 -0.58 -14.70
CA ARG A 12 -3.80 -0.48 -13.50
C ARG A 12 -4.27 0.65 -12.58
N THR A 13 -5.53 0.57 -12.15
CA THR A 13 -6.14 1.53 -11.23
C THR A 13 -5.78 1.28 -9.76
N SER A 14 -5.35 0.07 -9.42
CA SER A 14 -4.88 -0.33 -8.09
C SER A 14 -4.07 -1.62 -8.17
N SER A 15 -3.44 -2.03 -7.06
CA SER A 15 -2.75 -3.31 -7.02
C SER A 15 -3.74 -4.48 -7.17
N PRO A 16 -3.43 -5.46 -8.05
CA PRO A 16 -4.27 -6.65 -8.23
C PRO A 16 -4.12 -7.66 -7.09
N ILE A 17 -3.22 -7.41 -6.13
CA ILE A 17 -2.93 -8.29 -5.00
C ILE A 17 -2.92 -7.52 -3.69
N ARG A 18 -3.11 -8.26 -2.59
CA ARG A 18 -2.88 -7.74 -1.25
C ARG A 18 -1.89 -8.62 -0.50
N ILE A 19 -0.75 -8.05 -0.14
CA ILE A 19 0.29 -8.73 0.63
C ILE A 19 -0.05 -8.56 2.11
N LYS A 20 -0.78 -9.52 2.68
CA LYS A 20 -1.34 -9.37 4.02
C LYS A 20 -0.24 -9.11 5.08
N ARG A 21 -0.52 -8.13 5.94
CA ARG A 21 0.26 -7.78 7.12
C ARG A 21 -0.65 -7.70 8.35
N HIS A 22 -0.09 -7.83 9.55
CA HIS A 22 -0.81 -7.62 10.80
C HIS A 22 -1.21 -6.15 10.97
N ASP A 23 -2.39 -5.89 11.51
CA ASP A 23 -2.91 -4.51 11.61
C ASP A 23 -2.20 -3.69 12.71
N ASP A 24 -1.62 -4.34 13.71
CA ASP A 24 -0.93 -3.72 14.84
C ASP A 24 0.55 -3.44 14.54
N SER A 25 1.30 -4.46 14.14
CA SER A 25 2.74 -4.38 13.90
C SER A 25 3.11 -3.98 12.48
N LEU A 26 2.14 -4.02 11.55
CA LEU A 26 2.32 -3.77 10.12
C LEU A 26 3.32 -4.73 9.43
N GLN A 27 3.70 -5.84 10.09
CA GLN A 27 4.57 -6.86 9.53
C GLN A 27 3.78 -7.90 8.73
N SER A 28 4.42 -8.48 7.72
CA SER A 28 3.90 -9.64 6.97
C SER A 28 3.47 -10.76 7.92
N LEU A 29 2.35 -11.42 7.60
CA LEU A 29 1.79 -12.49 8.43
C LEU A 29 2.73 -13.69 8.63
N ASN A 30 3.65 -13.91 7.68
CA ASN A 30 4.48 -15.12 7.65
C ASN A 30 5.99 -14.83 7.55
N THR A 31 6.40 -13.57 7.48
CA THR A 31 7.79 -13.18 7.27
C THR A 31 8.15 -12.02 8.19
N ARG A 32 8.80 -12.33 9.31
CA ARG A 32 9.24 -11.32 10.29
C ARG A 32 10.26 -10.36 9.66
N GLY A 33 10.12 -9.07 9.95
CA GLY A 33 10.96 -8.01 9.40
C GLY A 33 10.57 -7.52 8.01
N LEU A 34 9.56 -8.13 7.37
CA LEU A 34 9.00 -7.66 6.11
C LEU A 34 7.77 -6.79 6.38
N TYR A 35 7.72 -5.58 5.83
CA TYR A 35 6.63 -4.62 6.02
C TYR A 35 6.01 -4.23 4.67
N PRO A 36 4.97 -4.94 4.20
CA PRO A 36 4.26 -4.57 2.98
C PRO A 36 3.63 -3.18 3.11
N ALA A 37 3.87 -2.25 2.19
CA ALA A 37 3.40 -0.87 2.27
C ALA A 37 2.95 -0.29 0.91
N GLY A 38 2.12 0.75 0.96
CA GLY A 38 1.68 1.52 -0.19
C GLY A 38 0.73 0.77 -1.13
N GLU A 39 0.60 1.30 -2.35
CA GLU A 39 -0.34 0.78 -3.35
C GLU A 39 0.07 -0.62 -3.82
N GLY A 40 1.35 -0.86 -4.08
CA GLY A 40 1.85 -2.16 -4.52
C GLY A 40 1.48 -3.31 -3.57
N ALA A 41 1.48 -3.05 -2.26
CA ALA A 41 1.07 -4.02 -1.25
C ALA A 41 -0.46 -4.13 -1.05
N GLY A 42 -1.24 -3.23 -1.65
CA GLY A 42 -2.70 -3.18 -1.53
C GLY A 42 -3.19 -2.43 -0.28
N TYR A 43 -2.42 -1.46 0.23
CA TYR A 43 -2.76 -0.66 1.43
C TYR A 43 -2.93 0.85 1.16
N ALA A 44 -2.78 1.28 -0.10
CA ALA A 44 -3.03 2.64 -0.55
C ALA A 44 -3.58 2.64 -2.00
N GLY A 45 -4.06 3.78 -2.48
CA GLY A 45 -4.63 3.94 -3.83
C GLY A 45 -4.36 5.30 -4.47
N GLY A 46 -3.30 5.98 -4.03
CA GLY A 46 -2.90 7.28 -4.55
C GLY A 46 -1.78 7.89 -3.72
N ILE A 47 -1.22 9.01 -4.20
CA ILE A 47 -0.01 9.63 -3.64
C ILE A 47 -0.14 9.89 -2.13
N MET A 48 -1.21 10.57 -1.71
CA MET A 48 -1.40 10.94 -0.31
C MET A 48 -1.59 9.72 0.59
N SER A 49 -2.38 8.74 0.17
CA SER A 49 -2.61 7.53 0.97
C SER A 49 -1.35 6.65 1.07
N ALA A 50 -0.55 6.59 0.01
CA ALA A 50 0.72 5.86 0.01
C ALA A 50 1.75 6.52 0.93
N ALA A 51 1.81 7.86 0.94
CA ALA A 51 2.68 8.60 1.85
C ALA A 51 2.30 8.38 3.32
N ILE A 52 1.00 8.43 3.65
CA ILE A 52 0.49 8.16 5.01
C ILE A 52 0.81 6.73 5.44
N ASP A 53 0.61 5.75 4.54
CA ASP A 53 0.96 4.36 4.84
C ASP A 53 2.46 4.17 5.09
N GLY A 54 3.29 4.85 4.29
CA GLY A 54 4.74 4.84 4.45
C GLY A 54 5.20 5.40 5.81
N ILE A 55 4.59 6.48 6.30
CA ILE A 55 4.89 7.05 7.63
C ILE A 55 4.57 6.03 8.72
N ARG A 56 3.37 5.42 8.68
CA ARG A 56 2.95 4.41 9.67
C ARG A 56 3.88 3.21 9.70
N VAL A 57 4.29 2.73 8.52
CA VAL A 57 5.23 1.61 8.41
C VAL A 57 6.61 1.99 8.94
N ALA A 58 7.10 3.21 8.64
CA ALA A 58 8.38 3.68 9.19
C ALA A 58 8.36 3.77 10.72
N GLU A 59 7.26 4.27 11.31
CA GLU A 59 7.06 4.28 12.77
C GLU A 59 7.06 2.87 13.37
N ALA A 60 6.35 1.92 12.74
CA ALA A 60 6.30 0.54 13.19
C ALA A 60 7.66 -0.17 13.09
N VAL A 61 8.44 0.10 12.03
CA VAL A 61 9.82 -0.39 11.89
C VAL A 61 10.70 0.19 12.99
N ALA A 62 10.63 1.50 13.22
CA ALA A 62 11.42 2.16 14.25
C ALA A 62 11.13 1.55 15.63
N LEU A 63 9.85 1.43 16.01
CA LEU A 63 9.43 0.82 17.28
C LEU A 63 9.94 -0.62 17.42
N ALA A 64 9.91 -1.42 16.35
CA ALA A 64 10.40 -2.80 16.37
C ALA A 64 11.93 -2.93 16.46
N MET A 65 12.68 -1.86 16.14
CA MET A 65 14.15 -1.84 16.24
C MET A 65 14.65 -1.35 17.61
N VAL A 66 13.90 -0.46 18.27
CA VAL A 66 14.31 0.12 19.56
C VAL A 66 13.59 -0.45 20.78
N GLY A 67 12.47 -1.17 20.60
CA GLY A 67 11.77 -1.89 21.65
C GLY A 67 12.31 -3.30 21.85
#